data_AF-A0AAU6C338-F1
#
_entry.id   AF-A0AAU6C338-F1
#
_cell.length_a   1.000
_cell.length_b   1.000
_cell.length_c   1.000
_cell.angle_alpha   90.00
_cell.angle_beta   90.00
_cell.angle_gamma   90.00
#
_symmetry.space_group_name_H-M   'P 1'
#
loop_
_entity.id
_entity.type
_entity.pdbx_description
1 polymer ?
#
loop_
_entity_poly.entity_id
_entity_poly.type
_entity_poly.pdbx_seq_one_letter_code
_entity_poly.pdbx_strand_id
1 'polypeptide(L)'
;MRFSHSVLAGAAIAALTVGATTVLAGPASAAPNTTPQKVCGSNYKTVNSAPVGTQGTVYLTYNASNGKNCVATIRTNPGAARDMGAWIYVSDTDEYAQDEGAYTSYAGPAYVQGRAHCVDWGGHIDNVYVYVTGSNCAALKEHRVTTVR
;
A
#
# COMPACT_ATOMS: atom_id res chain seq x y z
N MET A 1 -45.49 63.29 -42.34
CA MET A 1 -44.72 62.24 -43.06
C MET A 1 -44.91 60.96 -42.24
N ARG A 2 -45.81 60.04 -42.65
CA ARG A 2 -45.51 58.72 -43.27
C ARG A 2 -44.32 58.04 -42.59
N PHE A 3 -44.40 56.85 -41.98
CA PHE A 3 -44.88 55.59 -42.56
C PHE A 3 -45.40 54.62 -41.47
N SER A 4 -46.48 53.91 -41.79
CA SER A 4 -46.88 52.64 -41.17
C SER A 4 -46.16 51.50 -41.90
N HIS A 5 -45.69 50.45 -41.20
CA HIS A 5 -45.62 49.08 -41.75
C HIS A 5 -45.62 48.03 -40.62
N SER A 6 -46.51 47.06 -40.80
CA SER A 6 -46.68 45.80 -40.06
C SER A 6 -45.52 44.82 -40.32
N VAL A 7 -45.40 43.74 -39.54
CA VAL A 7 -45.39 42.32 -40.00
C VAL A 7 -44.99 41.32 -38.88
N LEU A 8 -45.68 40.19 -38.96
CA LEU A 8 -45.67 38.86 -38.32
C LEU A 8 -44.33 38.13 -38.05
N ALA A 9 -44.50 37.02 -37.29
CA ALA A 9 -43.70 35.78 -37.19
C ALA A 9 -42.57 35.81 -36.13
N GLY A 10 -42.40 34.86 -35.22
CA GLY A 10 -42.80 33.45 -35.19
C GLY A 10 -41.53 32.60 -35.03
N ALA A 11 -41.24 32.12 -33.81
CA ALA A 11 -40.35 30.97 -33.55
C ALA A 11 -40.40 30.62 -32.05
N ALA A 12 -41.25 29.66 -31.66
CA ALA A 12 -41.10 28.97 -30.38
C ALA A 12 -39.93 27.99 -30.53
N ILE A 13 -38.81 28.29 -29.89
CA ILE A 13 -37.66 27.38 -29.85
C ILE A 13 -38.00 26.29 -28.83
N ALA A 14 -38.30 25.09 -29.32
CA ALA A 14 -38.41 23.90 -28.50
C ALA A 14 -37.06 23.64 -27.82
N ALA A 15 -36.99 23.81 -26.50
CA ALA A 15 -35.82 23.49 -25.71
C ALA A 15 -35.63 21.96 -25.70
N LEU A 16 -34.65 21.46 -26.47
CA LEU A 16 -34.19 20.09 -26.36
C LEU A 16 -33.46 19.94 -25.01
N THR A 17 -34.13 19.33 -24.03
CA THR A 17 -33.48 18.85 -22.80
C THR A 17 -32.62 17.64 -23.17
N VAL A 18 -31.34 17.88 -23.47
CA VAL A 18 -30.35 16.80 -23.55
C VAL A 18 -30.12 16.31 -22.12
N GLY A 19 -30.67 15.13 -21.81
CA GLY A 19 -30.40 14.43 -20.57
C GLY A 19 -28.92 14.10 -20.47
N ALA A 20 -28.18 14.88 -19.69
CA ALA A 20 -26.81 14.54 -19.32
C ALA A 20 -26.86 13.39 -18.32
N THR A 21 -26.69 12.16 -18.79
CA THR A 21 -26.37 11.03 -17.92
C THR A 21 -24.95 11.26 -17.40
N THR A 22 -24.82 11.80 -16.19
CA THR A 22 -23.56 11.81 -15.47
C THR A 22 -23.23 10.37 -15.13
N VAL A 23 -22.42 9.74 -15.99
CA VAL A 23 -21.70 8.51 -15.61
C VAL A 23 -20.80 8.90 -14.45
N LEU A 24 -21.20 8.54 -13.23
CA LEU A 24 -20.36 8.57 -12.05
C LEU A 24 -19.18 7.64 -12.33
N ALA A 25 -18.09 8.19 -12.86
CA ALA A 25 -16.80 7.54 -12.83
C ALA A 25 -16.50 7.28 -11.34
N GLY A 26 -16.57 6.02 -10.92
CA GLY A 26 -16.13 5.63 -9.59
C GLY A 26 -14.70 6.12 -9.36
N PRO A 27 -14.29 6.38 -8.11
CA PRO A 27 -12.94 6.82 -7.83
C PRO A 27 -11.96 5.84 -8.47
N ALA A 28 -11.10 6.33 -9.37
CA ALA A 28 -10.01 5.54 -9.89
C ALA A 28 -9.08 5.23 -8.71
N SER A 29 -9.15 4.00 -8.19
CA SER A 29 -8.17 3.57 -7.20
C SER A 29 -6.84 3.46 -7.91
N ALA A 30 -5.91 4.36 -7.58
CA ALA A 30 -4.54 4.23 -8.00
C ALA A 30 -3.98 2.97 -7.32
N ALA A 31 -3.72 1.93 -8.11
CA ALA A 31 -2.98 0.77 -7.64
C ALA A 31 -1.70 1.26 -6.93
N PRO A 32 -1.25 0.59 -5.86
CA PRO A 32 -0.08 1.03 -5.14
C PRO A 32 1.12 1.02 -6.10
N ASN A 33 1.64 2.22 -6.40
CA ASN A 33 2.77 2.43 -7.31
C ASN A 33 4.13 2.11 -6.64
N THR A 34 4.07 1.39 -5.52
CA THR A 34 5.20 1.07 -4.66
C THR A 34 5.28 -0.43 -4.54
N THR A 35 6.46 -0.95 -4.83
CA THR A 35 6.80 -2.37 -4.70
C THR A 35 7.84 -2.51 -3.59
N PRO A 36 7.97 -3.69 -2.96
CA PRO A 36 9.01 -3.88 -1.95
C PRO A 36 10.42 -3.71 -2.53
N GLN A 37 10.64 -3.94 -3.83
CA GLN A 37 11.92 -3.67 -4.51
C GLN A 37 12.20 -2.18 -4.70
N LYS A 38 11.15 -1.34 -4.76
CA LYS A 38 11.32 0.12 -4.77
C LYS A 38 11.75 0.63 -3.39
N VAL A 39 11.24 0.02 -2.32
CA VAL A 39 11.54 0.40 -0.93
C VAL A 39 12.88 -0.18 -0.45
N CYS A 40 13.06 -1.49 -0.62
CA CYS A 40 14.25 -2.24 -0.17
C CYS A 40 15.42 -2.20 -1.17
N GLY A 41 15.18 -1.79 -2.41
CA GLY A 41 16.18 -1.75 -3.48
C GLY A 41 16.03 -2.88 -4.51
N SER A 42 16.44 -2.61 -5.75
CA SER A 42 16.18 -3.45 -6.93
C SER A 42 16.79 -4.85 -6.87
N ASN A 43 17.86 -5.04 -6.10
CA ASN A 43 18.55 -6.32 -5.91
C ASN A 43 17.86 -7.24 -4.88
N TYR A 44 16.86 -6.74 -4.16
CA TYR A 44 16.09 -7.54 -3.20
C TYR A 44 14.98 -8.31 -3.91
N LYS A 45 14.74 -9.55 -3.47
CA LYS A 45 13.64 -10.40 -3.93
C LYS A 45 12.68 -10.66 -2.78
N THR A 46 11.38 -10.62 -3.05
CA THR A 46 10.37 -11.01 -2.06
C THR A 46 10.53 -12.50 -1.76
N VAL A 47 10.78 -12.82 -0.49
CA VAL A 47 10.88 -14.20 0.00
C VAL A 47 9.65 -14.59 0.83
N ASN A 48 8.96 -13.61 1.41
CA ASN A 48 7.71 -13.82 2.12
C ASN A 48 6.87 -12.54 2.13
N SER A 49 5.57 -12.66 2.43
CA SER A 49 4.66 -11.52 2.58
C SER A 49 3.46 -11.88 3.43
N ALA A 50 2.84 -10.89 4.07
CA ALA A 50 1.65 -11.07 4.89
C ALA A 50 0.64 -9.92 4.74
N PRO A 51 -0.66 -10.22 4.59
CA PRO A 51 -1.68 -9.20 4.49
C PRO A 51 -1.88 -8.51 5.85
N VAL A 52 -1.88 -7.18 5.85
CA VAL A 52 -2.27 -6.35 6.99
C VAL A 52 -3.77 -6.04 6.84
N GLY A 53 -4.59 -7.07 7.06
CA GLY A 53 -6.02 -7.04 6.73
C GLY A 53 -6.23 -6.74 5.24
N THR A 54 -7.12 -5.80 4.94
CA THR A 54 -7.32 -5.27 3.58
C THR A 54 -6.52 -3.99 3.30
N GLN A 55 -5.83 -3.46 4.31
CA GLN A 55 -5.22 -2.13 4.29
C GLN A 55 -3.88 -2.09 3.55
N GLY A 56 -3.18 -3.23 3.54
CA GLY A 56 -1.87 -3.34 2.90
C GLY A 56 -1.26 -4.72 3.05
N THR A 57 0.01 -4.82 2.70
CA THR A 57 0.82 -6.04 2.81
C THR A 57 2.19 -5.67 3.38
N VAL A 58 2.64 -6.43 4.37
CA VAL A 58 4.03 -6.40 4.82
C VAL A 58 4.82 -7.44 4.03
N TYR A 59 5.99 -7.03 3.52
CA TYR A 59 6.86 -7.85 2.69
C TYR A 59 8.18 -8.09 3.40
N LEU A 60 8.63 -9.34 3.39
CA LEU A 60 10.01 -9.70 3.68
C LEU A 60 10.74 -9.92 2.36
N THR A 61 11.82 -9.19 2.17
CA THR A 61 12.70 -9.34 1.01
C THR A 61 14.12 -9.69 1.43
N TYR A 62 14.87 -10.31 0.52
CA TYR A 62 16.24 -10.73 0.77
C TYR A 62 17.13 -10.39 -0.43
N ASN A 63 18.37 -9.98 -0.17
CA ASN A 63 19.40 -9.79 -1.18
C ASN A 63 20.55 -10.77 -0.93
N ALA A 64 20.66 -11.75 -1.83
CA ALA A 64 21.67 -12.82 -1.73
C ALA A 64 23.12 -12.32 -1.85
N SER A 65 23.34 -11.15 -2.48
CA SER A 65 24.68 -10.59 -2.67
C SER A 65 25.23 -9.94 -1.40
N ASN A 66 24.38 -9.42 -0.53
CA ASN A 66 24.80 -8.76 0.72
C ASN A 66 24.35 -9.49 2.00
N GLY A 67 23.51 -10.53 1.89
CA GLY A 67 23.05 -11.33 3.03
C GLY A 67 21.98 -10.66 3.90
N LYS A 68 21.42 -9.52 3.47
CA LYS A 68 20.46 -8.75 4.27
C LYS A 68 19.03 -9.09 3.93
N ASN A 69 18.20 -9.16 4.96
CA ASN A 69 16.76 -9.06 4.85
C ASN A 69 16.32 -7.59 4.90
N CYS A 70 15.16 -7.29 4.31
CA CYS A 70 14.50 -6.00 4.40
C CYS A 70 13.00 -6.18 4.53
N VAL A 71 12.38 -5.48 5.48
CA VAL A 71 10.94 -5.45 5.67
C VAL A 71 10.37 -4.10 5.27
N ALA A 72 9.24 -4.14 4.56
CA ALA A 72 8.46 -2.97 4.19
C ALA A 72 6.96 -3.27 4.25
N THR A 73 6.19 -2.38 4.87
CA THR A 73 4.73 -2.43 4.92
C THR A 73 4.18 -1.45 3.89
N ILE A 74 3.42 -1.95 2.90
CA ILE A 74 2.93 -1.15 1.76
C ILE A 74 1.40 -1.15 1.78
N ARG A 75 0.80 0.03 1.69
CA ARG A 75 -0.66 0.18 1.64
C ARG A 75 -1.22 -0.32 0.31
N THR A 76 -2.40 -0.96 0.37
CA THR A 76 -3.18 -1.32 -0.82
C THR A 76 -3.66 -0.07 -1.54
N ASN A 77 -4.13 0.93 -0.79
CA ASN A 77 -4.63 2.19 -1.33
C ASN A 77 -3.89 3.37 -0.65
N PRO A 78 -2.88 3.95 -1.32
CA PRO A 78 -2.18 5.14 -0.80
C PRO A 78 -3.13 6.34 -0.66
N GLY A 79 -2.80 7.26 0.26
CA GLY A 79 -3.62 8.43 0.52
C GLY A 79 -3.15 9.24 1.72
N ALA A 80 -4.09 9.77 2.50
CA ALA A 80 -3.78 10.47 3.75
C ALA A 80 -2.90 9.63 4.67
N ALA A 81 -1.99 10.27 5.42
CA ALA A 81 -1.08 9.58 6.31
C ALA A 81 -1.83 8.73 7.35
N ARG A 82 -1.35 7.52 7.56
CA ARG A 82 -1.85 6.54 8.54
C ARG A 82 -0.71 6.10 9.44
N ASP A 83 -1.04 5.70 10.65
CA ASP A 83 -0.06 5.08 11.54
C ASP A 83 0.37 3.75 10.92
N MET A 84 1.65 3.55 10.70
CA MET A 84 2.18 2.35 10.05
C MET A 84 3.55 2.00 10.60
N GLY A 85 3.86 0.71 10.54
CA GLY A 85 5.16 0.20 10.97
C GLY A 85 5.62 -0.99 10.15
N ALA A 86 6.94 -1.17 10.12
CA ALA A 86 7.64 -2.33 9.58
C ALA A 86 8.80 -2.67 10.52
N TRP A 87 8.93 -3.93 10.91
CA TRP A 87 10.01 -4.35 11.82
C TRP A 87 10.50 -5.76 11.50
N ILE A 88 11.73 -6.03 11.94
CA ILE A 88 12.38 -7.32 11.82
C ILE A 88 13.35 -7.54 12.99
N TYR A 89 13.43 -8.78 13.44
CA TYR A 89 14.25 -9.23 14.55
C TYR A 89 14.90 -10.58 14.21
N VAL A 90 16.15 -10.76 14.66
CA VAL A 90 16.94 -11.97 14.46
C VAL A 90 17.36 -12.51 15.82
N SER A 91 16.63 -13.51 16.31
CA SER A 91 16.67 -13.90 17.72
C SER A 91 17.99 -14.47 18.21
N ASP A 92 18.82 -15.04 17.34
CA ASP A 92 20.12 -15.61 17.70
C ASP A 92 21.28 -14.60 17.66
N THR A 93 21.11 -13.47 16.97
CA THR A 93 22.08 -12.37 16.92
C THR A 93 21.64 -11.11 17.66
N ASP A 94 20.40 -11.08 18.16
CA ASP A 94 19.75 -9.91 18.79
C ASP A 94 19.69 -8.69 17.85
N GLU A 95 19.81 -8.90 16.53
CA GLU A 95 19.75 -7.81 15.56
C GLU A 95 18.29 -7.41 15.32
N TYR A 96 18.03 -6.12 15.42
CA TYR A 96 16.68 -5.55 15.32
C TYR A 96 16.68 -4.31 14.44
N ALA A 97 15.65 -4.16 13.63
CA ALA A 97 15.36 -2.92 12.92
C ALA A 97 13.86 -2.68 12.85
N GLN A 98 13.48 -1.40 12.92
CA GLN A 98 12.11 -0.98 12.72
C GLN A 98 12.04 0.39 12.04
N ASP A 99 10.90 0.66 11.43
CA ASP A 99 10.48 1.97 10.97
C ASP A 99 9.00 2.14 11.26
N GLU A 100 8.64 3.15 12.06
CA GLU A 100 7.29 3.40 12.54
C GLU A 100 6.95 4.89 12.46
N GLY A 101 5.72 5.22 12.09
CA GLY A 101 5.28 6.60 11.97
C GLY A 101 4.05 6.79 11.08
N ALA A 102 3.75 8.05 10.77
CA ALA A 102 2.62 8.41 9.93
C ALA A 102 3.03 8.44 8.44
N TYR A 103 2.57 7.46 7.67
CA TYR A 103 2.97 7.25 6.27
C TYR A 103 1.79 7.30 5.30
N THR A 104 2.02 7.87 4.11
CA THR A 104 0.99 7.96 3.06
C THR A 104 0.91 6.70 2.21
N SER A 105 2.03 5.97 2.07
CA SER A 105 2.18 4.88 1.10
C SER A 105 2.85 3.62 1.67
N TYR A 106 3.95 3.76 2.42
CA TYR A 106 4.68 2.63 2.98
C TYR A 106 5.46 3.03 4.25
N ALA A 107 5.72 2.04 5.12
CA ALA A 107 6.72 2.08 6.20
C ALA A 107 7.86 1.11 5.87
N GLY A 108 9.08 1.41 6.31
CA GLY A 108 10.32 0.74 5.94
C GLY A 108 11.21 1.65 5.06
N PRO A 109 12.44 1.21 4.74
CA PRO A 109 12.95 -0.15 4.91
C PRO A 109 13.59 -0.43 6.27
N ALA A 110 13.21 -1.55 6.91
CA ALA A 110 13.89 -2.10 8.09
C ALA A 110 14.84 -3.23 7.68
N TYR A 111 16.16 -3.06 7.86
CA TYR A 111 17.18 -4.01 7.41
C TYR A 111 17.90 -4.71 8.57
N VAL A 112 18.18 -6.00 8.40
CA VAL A 112 19.06 -6.79 9.29
C VAL A 112 19.88 -7.80 8.49
N GLN A 113 20.98 -8.29 9.04
CA GLN A 113 21.68 -9.46 8.51
C GLN A 113 20.85 -10.72 8.78
N GLY A 114 20.46 -11.42 7.71
CA GLY A 114 19.55 -12.56 7.82
C GLY A 114 20.07 -13.84 7.19
N ARG A 115 21.27 -13.82 6.61
CA ARG A 115 21.86 -15.00 5.99
C ARG A 115 22.03 -16.10 7.05
N ALA A 116 21.43 -17.25 6.79
CA ALA A 116 21.49 -18.43 7.66
C ALA A 116 20.83 -18.25 9.04
N HIS A 117 19.99 -17.23 9.21
CA HIS A 117 19.27 -16.97 10.45
C HIS A 117 17.75 -17.04 10.24
N CYS A 118 17.07 -17.51 11.28
CA CYS A 118 15.62 -17.35 11.43
C CYS A 118 15.30 -15.89 11.69
N VAL A 119 14.19 -15.39 11.12
CA VAL A 119 13.76 -14.02 11.37
C VAL A 119 12.31 -13.97 11.84
N ASP A 120 12.08 -13.10 12.81
CA ASP A 120 10.75 -12.66 13.23
C ASP A 120 10.52 -11.29 12.61
N TRP A 121 9.36 -11.06 12.02
CA TRP A 121 9.11 -9.82 11.29
C TRP A 121 7.63 -9.49 11.25
N GLY A 122 7.33 -8.24 10.92
CA GLY A 122 5.96 -7.80 10.87
C GLY A 122 5.82 -6.33 10.57
N GLY A 123 4.59 -5.87 10.79
CA GLY A 123 4.22 -4.49 10.55
C GLY A 123 2.75 -4.27 10.85
N HIS A 124 2.34 -3.01 10.76
CA HIS A 124 0.96 -2.60 11.02
C HIS A 124 0.51 -1.47 10.11
N ILE A 125 -0.80 -1.34 10.01
CA ILE A 125 -1.49 -0.18 9.44
C ILE A 125 -2.68 0.11 10.36
N ASP A 126 -2.69 1.31 10.93
CA ASP A 126 -3.61 1.73 11.97
C ASP A 126 -3.66 0.66 13.08
N ASN A 127 -4.83 0.05 13.29
CA ASN A 127 -5.03 -0.87 14.39
C ASN A 127 -4.88 -2.36 14.00
N VAL A 128 -4.44 -2.66 12.78
CA VAL A 128 -4.22 -4.02 12.29
C VAL A 128 -2.74 -4.34 12.28
N TYR A 129 -2.35 -5.33 13.09
CA TYR A 129 -0.96 -5.74 13.29
C TYR A 129 -0.74 -7.15 12.76
N VAL A 130 0.43 -7.39 12.19
CA VAL A 130 0.86 -8.71 11.72
C VAL A 130 2.21 -9.05 12.29
N TYR A 131 2.32 -10.26 12.83
CA TYR A 131 3.54 -10.83 13.37
C TYR A 131 3.77 -12.20 12.72
N VAL A 132 4.95 -12.38 12.14
CA VAL A 132 5.40 -13.65 11.56
C VAL A 132 6.65 -14.07 12.31
N THR A 133 6.58 -15.22 12.99
CA THR A 133 7.67 -15.74 13.81
C THR A 133 8.20 -17.05 13.26
N GLY A 134 9.51 -17.28 13.39
CA GLY A 134 10.17 -18.47 12.85
C GLY A 134 10.15 -18.53 11.33
N SER A 135 10.18 -17.37 10.66
CA SER A 135 10.24 -17.28 9.20
C SER A 135 11.63 -17.66 8.69
N ASN A 136 11.68 -18.29 7.52
CA ASN A 136 12.91 -18.75 6.85
C ASN A 136 13.73 -19.78 7.66
N CYS A 137 13.08 -20.47 8.59
CA CYS A 137 13.69 -21.55 9.36
C CYS A 137 13.49 -22.89 8.66
N ALA A 138 14.57 -23.59 8.29
CA ALA A 138 14.46 -24.92 7.69
C ALA A 138 13.86 -25.97 8.64
N ALA A 139 14.06 -25.81 9.95
CA ALA A 139 13.61 -26.76 10.98
C ALA A 139 12.35 -26.31 11.74
N LEU A 140 11.96 -25.04 11.65
CA LEU A 140 10.79 -24.51 12.37
C LEU A 140 9.66 -24.23 11.40
N LYS A 141 8.43 -24.53 11.83
CA LYS A 141 7.24 -24.12 11.10
C LYS A 141 6.98 -22.64 11.38
N GLU A 142 6.90 -21.84 10.33
CA GLU A 142 6.48 -20.44 10.44
C GLU A 142 5.12 -20.34 11.14
N HIS A 143 5.02 -19.41 12.07
CA HIS A 143 3.78 -19.06 12.76
C HIS A 143 3.41 -17.61 12.47
N ARG A 144 2.14 -17.38 12.13
CA ARG A 144 1.64 -16.08 11.70
C ARG A 144 0.40 -15.69 12.47
N VAL A 145 0.41 -14.48 13.00
CA VAL A 145 -0.70 -13.90 13.75
C VAL A 145 -1.06 -12.55 13.15
N THR A 146 -2.36 -12.34 12.95
CA THR A 146 -2.91 -11.02 12.65
C THR A 146 -3.86 -10.64 13.78
N THR A 147 -3.67 -9.45 14.37
CA THR A 147 -4.51 -8.96 15.47
C THR A 147 -5.06 -7.59 15.13
N VAL A 148 -6.29 -7.34 15.58
CA VAL A 148 -6.90 -6.00 15.58
C VAL A 148 -6.92 -5.52 17.02
N ARG A 149 -6.39 -4.32 17.28
CA ARG A 149 -6.34 -3.72 18.63
C ARG A 149 -7.16 -2.44 18.72
#